data_AF-A0A415L5A7-F1
#
_entry.id   AF-A0A415L5A7-F1
#
_cell.length_a   1.000
_cell.length_b   1.000
_cell.length_c   1.000
_cell.angle_alpha   90.00
_cell.angle_beta   90.00
_cell.angle_gamma   90.00
#
_symmetry.space_group_name_H-M   'P 1'
#
loop_
_entity.id
_entity.type
_entity.pdbx_description
1 polymer ?
#
loop_
_entity_poly.entity_id
_entity_poly.type
_entity_poly.pdbx_seq_one_letter_code
_entity_poly.pdbx_strand_id
1 'polypeptide(L)'
;MAESIKTTVVENLPENAAPGDADYIITAQKNILKKTKIAQLVNVFKEKLGINTLNTNLTTNISVAHALGTSFCVYNSQFVYIHIGFGVPVQLTSKDTLAILPSDIKMQAVSNIGVVSTTGTIASIMIQNNIVYANPTFPQGNYLIDLVLKRA
;
A
#
# COMPACT_ATOMS: atom_id res chain seq x y z
N MET A 1 38.74 -33.14 -33.31
CA MET A 1 37.69 -32.89 -34.31
C MET A 1 36.97 -31.62 -33.86
N ALA A 2 37.17 -30.49 -34.55
CA ALA A 2 36.52 -29.24 -34.16
C ALA A 2 35.07 -29.27 -34.69
N GLU A 3 34.09 -29.15 -33.79
CA GLU A 3 32.69 -29.00 -34.20
C GLU A 3 32.57 -27.74 -35.07
N SER A 4 32.00 -27.89 -36.27
CA SER A 4 31.71 -26.74 -37.13
C SER A 4 30.70 -25.82 -36.43
N ILE A 5 31.01 -24.54 -36.30
CA ILE A 5 30.06 -23.54 -35.79
C ILE A 5 28.90 -23.47 -36.79
N LYS A 6 27.75 -24.01 -36.41
CA LYS A 6 26.53 -23.94 -37.20
C LYS A 6 25.97 -22.51 -37.09
N THR A 7 26.25 -21.67 -38.09
CA THR A 7 25.66 -20.32 -38.19
C THR A 7 24.20 -20.45 -38.63
N THR A 8 23.28 -20.03 -37.75
CA THR A 8 21.85 -19.89 -38.06
C THR A 8 21.49 -18.42 -37.89
N VAL A 9 20.79 -17.83 -38.87
CA VAL A 9 20.24 -16.47 -38.75
C VAL A 9 19.02 -16.49 -37.82
N VAL A 10 18.83 -15.43 -37.04
CA VAL A 10 17.78 -15.36 -35.98
C VAL A 10 16.39 -15.65 -36.54
N GLU A 11 16.10 -15.21 -37.77
CA GLU A 11 14.84 -15.40 -38.48
C GLU A 11 14.48 -16.89 -38.72
N ASN A 12 15.48 -17.77 -38.70
CA ASN A 12 15.30 -19.21 -38.89
C ASN A 12 15.18 -19.97 -37.55
N LEU A 13 15.22 -19.26 -36.42
CA LEU A 13 14.98 -19.87 -35.11
C LEU A 13 13.48 -20.07 -34.91
N PRO A 14 13.04 -21.22 -34.37
CA PRO A 14 11.65 -21.42 -34.03
C PRO A 14 11.21 -20.39 -32.98
N GLU A 15 10.02 -19.81 -33.16
CA GLU A 15 9.43 -18.93 -32.16
C GLU A 15 9.17 -19.68 -30.85
N ASN A 16 9.43 -19.01 -29.72
CA ASN A 16 9.01 -19.51 -28.41
C ASN A 16 7.57 -19.04 -28.15
N ALA A 17 6.61 -19.95 -28.28
CA ALA A 17 5.19 -19.63 -28.17
C ALA A 17 4.79 -19.02 -26.81
N ALA A 18 5.53 -19.34 -25.74
CA ALA A 18 5.33 -18.75 -24.41
C ALA A 18 6.62 -18.91 -23.58
N PRO A 19 7.43 -17.85 -23.41
CA PRO A 19 8.64 -17.92 -22.62
C PRO A 19 8.35 -18.21 -21.14
N GLY A 20 8.94 -19.27 -20.61
CA GLY A 20 8.85 -19.66 -19.20
C GLY A 20 9.94 -19.03 -18.33
N ASP A 21 9.77 -19.10 -17.01
CA ASP A 21 10.70 -18.53 -16.02
C ASP A 21 12.13 -19.10 -16.11
N ALA A 22 12.26 -20.34 -16.58
CA ALA A 22 13.54 -21.02 -16.77
C ALA A 22 14.24 -20.70 -18.09
N ASP A 23 13.54 -20.04 -19.02
CA ASP A 23 14.10 -19.66 -20.32
C ASP A 23 15.15 -18.56 -20.16
N TYR A 24 15.98 -18.42 -21.20
CA TYR A 24 17.09 -17.48 -21.22
C TYR A 24 16.90 -16.41 -22.29
N ILE A 25 17.24 -15.19 -21.93
CA ILE A 25 17.53 -14.11 -22.88
C ILE A 25 19.05 -14.03 -23.03
N ILE A 26 19.53 -13.92 -24.26
CA ILE A 26 20.93 -13.68 -24.56
C ILE A 26 21.15 -12.18 -24.70
N THR A 27 22.13 -11.66 -23.98
CA THR A 27 22.59 -10.27 -24.10
C THR A 27 24.04 -10.25 -24.55
N ALA A 28 24.36 -9.31 -25.43
CA ALA A 28 25.73 -9.04 -25.82
C ALA A 28 26.31 -7.97 -24.87
N GLN A 29 27.38 -8.29 -24.17
CA GLN A 29 28.12 -7.36 -23.31
C GLN A 29 29.56 -7.25 -23.82
N LYS A 30 29.87 -6.14 -24.52
CA LYS A 30 31.15 -5.94 -25.22
C LYS A 30 31.40 -7.10 -26.19
N ASN A 31 32.46 -7.88 -25.96
CA ASN A 31 32.89 -9.00 -26.82
C ASN A 31 32.41 -10.37 -26.28
N ILE A 32 31.46 -10.41 -25.34
CA ILE A 32 31.00 -11.65 -24.69
C ILE A 32 29.47 -11.75 -24.77
N LEU A 33 28.96 -12.92 -25.12
CA LEU A 33 27.53 -13.26 -25.01
C LEU A 33 27.25 -13.85 -23.62
N LYS A 34 26.24 -13.32 -22.92
CA LYS A 34 25.78 -13.84 -21.63
C LYS A 34 24.32 -14.23 -21.70
N LYS A 35 23.96 -15.30 -20.97
CA LYS A 35 22.58 -15.71 -20.76
C LYS A 35 22.07 -15.22 -19.41
N THR A 36 20.83 -14.74 -19.38
CA THR A 36 20.13 -14.34 -18.16
C THR A 36 18.78 -15.03 -18.14
N LYS A 37 18.41 -15.66 -17.02
CA LYS A 37 17.08 -16.28 -16.90
C LYS A 37 16.00 -15.20 -16.94
N ILE A 38 14.86 -15.48 -17.57
CA ILE A 38 13.72 -14.56 -17.58
C ILE A 38 13.30 -14.20 -16.15
N ALA A 39 13.25 -15.18 -15.23
CA ALA A 39 12.96 -14.91 -13.82
C ALA A 39 13.92 -13.91 -13.16
N GLN A 40 15.22 -13.97 -13.50
CA GLN A 40 16.20 -13.01 -12.97
C GLN A 40 15.94 -11.60 -13.52
N LEU A 41 15.61 -11.48 -14.81
CA LEU A 41 15.29 -10.19 -15.43
C LEU A 41 14.00 -9.58 -14.87
N VAL A 42 12.95 -10.40 -14.68
CA VAL A 42 11.69 -9.97 -14.06
C VAL A 42 11.94 -9.44 -12.65
N ASN A 43 12.82 -10.07 -11.86
CA ASN A 43 13.19 -9.56 -10.53
C ASN A 43 13.87 -8.19 -10.60
N VAL A 44 14.79 -7.99 -11.55
CA VAL A 44 15.43 -6.67 -11.77
C VAL A 44 14.39 -5.62 -12.13
N PHE A 45 13.43 -5.92 -13.00
CA PHE A 45 12.37 -4.96 -13.36
C PHE A 45 11.42 -4.67 -12.20
N LYS A 46 11.03 -5.69 -11.42
CA LYS A 46 10.23 -5.49 -10.21
C LYS A 46 10.91 -4.52 -9.25
N GLU A 47 12.21 -4.68 -9.02
CA GLU A 47 12.99 -3.78 -8.18
C GLU A 47 13.10 -2.37 -8.76
N LYS A 48 13.47 -2.23 -10.05
CA LYS A 48 13.71 -0.93 -10.68
C LYS A 48 12.43 -0.12 -10.89
N LEU A 49 11.31 -0.79 -11.15
CA LEU A 49 10.01 -0.16 -11.38
C LEU A 49 9.19 -0.06 -10.09
N GLY A 50 9.68 -0.58 -8.96
CA GLY A 50 8.92 -0.65 -7.70
C GLY A 50 7.65 -1.49 -7.81
N ILE A 51 7.60 -2.44 -8.76
CA ILE A 51 6.50 -3.40 -8.92
C ILE A 51 6.74 -4.50 -7.89
N ASN A 52 6.42 -4.19 -6.65
CA ASN A 52 6.44 -5.17 -5.59
C ASN A 52 5.31 -6.17 -5.90
N THR A 53 5.55 -7.47 -5.68
CA THR A 53 4.52 -8.52 -5.65
C THR A 53 3.31 -7.91 -4.97
N LEU A 54 2.19 -7.75 -5.72
CA LEU A 54 0.89 -7.18 -5.31
C LEU A 54 0.91 -6.63 -3.89
N ASN A 55 0.73 -5.31 -3.69
CA ASN A 55 0.70 -4.61 -2.38
C ASN A 55 -0.24 -5.27 -1.34
N THR A 56 0.10 -6.47 -0.87
CA THR A 56 -0.68 -7.36 0.00
C THR A 56 -0.63 -6.88 1.44
N ASN A 57 0.26 -5.93 1.70
CA ASN A 57 0.22 -5.09 2.87
C ASN A 57 -0.26 -3.71 2.42
N LEU A 58 -1.58 -3.57 2.17
CA LEU A 58 -2.23 -2.27 2.38
C LEU A 58 -1.69 -1.77 3.71
N THR A 59 -0.88 -0.73 3.68
CA THR A 59 0.12 -0.52 4.72
C THR A 59 -0.59 -0.30 6.05
N THR A 60 -0.58 -1.31 6.92
CA THR A 60 -1.26 -1.32 8.23
C THR A 60 -0.45 -0.53 9.26
N ASN A 61 0.05 0.63 8.88
CA ASN A 61 0.85 1.49 9.73
C ASN A 61 -0.03 2.50 10.50
N ILE A 62 -1.29 2.15 10.77
CA ILE A 62 -2.14 2.91 11.69
C ILE A 62 -2.04 2.26 13.07
N SER A 63 -1.77 3.06 14.10
CA SER A 63 -1.97 2.65 15.48
C SER A 63 -3.36 3.11 15.93
N VAL A 64 -4.21 2.20 16.40
CA VAL A 64 -5.60 2.52 16.78
C VAL A 64 -5.83 2.14 18.25
N ALA A 65 -6.36 3.07 19.03
CA ALA A 65 -6.78 2.80 20.39
C ALA A 65 -8.02 1.88 20.39
N HIS A 66 -7.97 0.76 21.11
CA HIS A 66 -9.06 -0.22 21.19
C HIS A 66 -9.59 -0.67 19.81
N ALA A 67 -8.68 -1.08 18.92
CA ALA A 67 -9.00 -1.49 17.56
C ALA A 67 -10.08 -2.59 17.51
N LEU A 68 -11.05 -2.41 16.61
CA LEU A 68 -12.06 -3.41 16.24
C LEU A 68 -11.81 -3.85 14.80
N GLY A 69 -11.34 -5.08 14.63
CA GLY A 69 -10.98 -5.59 13.31
C GLY A 69 -9.73 -4.93 12.74
N THR A 70 -9.63 -4.88 11.41
CA THR A 70 -8.46 -4.37 10.69
C THR A 70 -8.69 -2.93 10.27
N SER A 71 -7.77 -2.04 10.67
CA SER A 71 -7.73 -0.65 10.20
C SER A 71 -6.62 -0.48 9.17
N PHE A 72 -6.85 0.34 8.14
CA PHE A 72 -5.87 0.56 7.07
C PHE A 72 -5.90 1.98 6.52
N CYS A 73 -4.77 2.42 6.01
CA CYS A 73 -4.58 3.72 5.36
C CYS A 73 -3.99 3.50 3.97
N VAL A 74 -4.58 4.12 2.95
CA VAL A 74 -4.07 4.08 1.57
C VAL A 74 -4.01 5.50 1.04
N TYR A 75 -2.88 5.90 0.47
CA TYR A 75 -2.69 7.27 0.01
C TYR A 75 -1.86 7.33 -1.26
N ASN A 76 -2.11 8.38 -2.05
CA ASN A 76 -1.32 8.74 -3.21
C ASN A 76 -0.78 10.17 -3.06
N SER A 77 -0.39 10.82 -4.15
CA SER A 77 0.11 12.20 -4.13
C SER A 77 -0.96 13.26 -3.80
N GLN A 78 -2.25 12.94 -3.91
CA GLN A 78 -3.35 13.89 -3.81
C GLN A 78 -4.30 13.61 -2.65
N PHE A 79 -4.55 12.33 -2.35
CA PHE A 79 -5.59 11.88 -1.42
C PHE A 79 -5.07 10.82 -0.45
N VAL A 80 -5.76 10.75 0.68
CA VAL A 80 -5.58 9.75 1.74
C VAL A 80 -6.94 9.15 2.04
N TYR A 81 -7.07 7.84 1.91
CA TYR A 81 -8.20 7.05 2.37
C TYR A 81 -7.86 6.40 3.71
N ILE A 82 -8.74 6.54 4.69
CA ILE A 82 -8.62 5.87 5.98
C ILE A 82 -9.86 5.03 6.25
N HIS A 83 -9.63 3.79 6.72
CA HIS A 83 -10.62 2.92 7.31
C HIS A 83 -10.19 2.60 8.74
N ILE A 84 -11.03 2.93 9.73
CA ILE A 84 -10.73 2.71 11.14
C ILE A 84 -11.95 2.17 11.86
N GLY A 85 -11.82 0.98 12.44
CA GLY A 85 -12.78 0.42 13.39
C GLY A 85 -12.21 0.47 14.81
N PHE A 86 -12.96 1.05 15.75
CA PHE A 86 -12.51 1.17 17.15
C PHE A 86 -13.67 1.19 18.13
N GLY A 87 -13.38 0.69 19.34
CA GLY A 87 -14.31 0.66 20.46
C GLY A 87 -13.98 1.75 21.46
N VAL A 88 -15.00 2.43 21.96
CA VAL A 88 -14.87 3.41 23.03
C VAL A 88 -15.49 2.80 24.28
N PRO A 89 -14.69 2.31 25.24
CA PRO A 89 -15.20 1.59 26.42
C PRO A 89 -15.77 2.54 27.48
N VAL A 90 -15.30 3.78 27.51
CA VAL A 90 -15.80 4.86 28.37
C VAL A 90 -15.85 6.14 27.56
N GLN A 91 -16.76 7.06 27.90
CA GLN A 91 -16.85 8.36 27.25
C GLN A 91 -15.48 9.06 27.22
N LEU A 92 -15.05 9.48 26.04
CA LEU A 92 -13.78 10.20 25.88
C LEU A 92 -13.99 11.71 25.96
N THR A 93 -12.91 12.38 26.33
CA THR A 93 -12.80 13.82 26.38
C THR A 93 -12.24 14.37 25.07
N SER A 94 -12.39 15.68 24.85
CA SER A 94 -11.81 16.33 23.68
C SER A 94 -10.30 16.10 23.64
N LYS A 95 -9.76 15.82 22.45
CA LYS A 95 -8.34 15.54 22.19
C LYS A 95 -7.81 14.19 22.70
N ASP A 96 -8.66 13.29 23.20
CA ASP A 96 -8.26 11.90 23.38
C ASP A 96 -7.92 11.28 22.01
N THR A 97 -6.82 10.52 21.98
CA THR A 97 -6.30 9.93 20.74
C THR A 97 -7.09 8.68 20.37
N LEU A 98 -7.63 8.67 19.15
CA LEU A 98 -8.35 7.54 18.59
C LEU A 98 -7.43 6.70 17.70
N ALA A 99 -6.66 7.37 16.84
CA ALA A 99 -5.72 6.70 15.95
C ALA A 99 -4.55 7.61 15.55
N ILE A 100 -3.41 7.00 15.27
CA ILE A 100 -2.20 7.65 14.75
C ILE A 100 -1.96 7.08 13.35
N LEU A 101 -2.02 7.94 12.35
CA LEU A 101 -1.78 7.61 10.94
C LEU A 101 -0.28 7.58 10.64
N PRO A 102 0.15 6.94 9.54
CA PRO A 102 1.56 6.88 9.16
C PRO A 102 2.23 8.26 9.12
N SER A 103 3.46 8.35 9.62
CA SER A 103 4.16 9.62 9.82
C SER A 103 4.62 10.31 8.53
N ASP A 104 4.70 9.57 7.43
CA ASP A 104 5.06 10.04 6.09
C ASP A 104 3.87 10.66 5.32
N ILE A 105 2.66 10.56 5.86
CA ILE A 105 1.48 11.24 5.33
C ILE A 105 1.51 12.71 5.80
N LYS A 106 1.07 13.63 4.96
CA LYS A 106 0.78 15.01 5.35
C LYS A 106 -0.67 15.28 5.04
N MET A 107 -1.50 15.43 6.06
CA MET A 107 -2.94 15.64 5.89
C MET A 107 -3.30 17.08 6.20
N GLN A 108 -4.23 17.63 5.43
CA GLN A 108 -4.84 18.89 5.80
C GLN A 108 -5.63 18.70 7.09
N ALA A 109 -5.45 19.61 8.05
CA ALA A 109 -6.21 19.54 9.30
C ALA A 109 -7.70 19.78 9.01
N VAL A 110 -8.56 18.91 9.55
CA VAL A 110 -10.02 19.00 9.42
C VAL A 110 -10.63 18.77 10.80
N SER A 111 -11.60 19.59 11.17
CA SER A 111 -12.29 19.50 12.47
C SER A 111 -13.78 19.26 12.26
N ASN A 112 -14.45 18.80 13.32
CA ASN A 112 -15.90 18.59 13.36
C ASN A 112 -16.43 17.62 12.29
N ILE A 113 -15.69 16.53 12.04
CA ILE A 113 -16.15 15.45 11.16
C ILE A 113 -17.11 14.58 11.96
N GLY A 114 -18.37 14.49 11.52
CA GLY A 114 -19.36 13.63 12.15
C GLY A 114 -19.08 12.15 11.88
N VAL A 115 -19.20 11.32 12.92
CA VAL A 115 -19.11 9.86 12.85
C VAL A 115 -20.31 9.25 13.57
N VAL A 116 -20.77 8.10 13.10
CA VAL A 116 -21.93 7.41 13.66
C VAL A 116 -21.48 6.06 14.20
N SER A 117 -21.92 5.72 15.41
CA SER A 117 -21.68 4.41 15.99
C SER A 117 -22.49 3.34 15.27
N THR A 118 -22.15 2.07 15.48
CA THR A 118 -22.93 0.93 14.98
C THR A 118 -24.34 0.85 15.59
N THR A 119 -24.66 1.68 16.59
CA THR A 119 -25.95 1.77 17.27
C THR A 119 -26.68 3.10 17.00
N GLY A 120 -26.15 3.96 16.13
CA GLY A 120 -26.80 5.23 15.74
C GLY A 120 -26.43 6.44 16.60
N THR A 121 -25.50 6.32 17.56
CA THR A 121 -24.99 7.46 18.33
C THR A 121 -24.11 8.33 17.44
N ILE A 122 -24.35 9.62 17.42
CA ILE A 122 -23.54 10.58 16.64
C ILE A 122 -22.44 11.14 17.55
N ALA A 123 -21.22 11.15 17.05
CA ALA A 123 -20.08 11.81 17.66
C ALA A 123 -19.33 12.62 16.60
N SER A 124 -18.26 13.31 16.99
CA SER A 124 -17.38 13.95 16.03
C SER A 124 -15.91 13.75 16.35
N ILE A 125 -15.10 13.82 15.30
CA ILE A 125 -13.65 13.69 15.37
C ILE A 125 -12.99 14.93 14.78
N MET A 126 -11.70 15.05 15.00
CA MET A 126 -10.83 15.96 14.27
C MET A 126 -9.54 15.24 13.87
N ILE A 127 -8.93 15.71 12.79
CA ILE A 127 -7.68 15.18 12.26
C ILE A 127 -6.68 16.31 12.21
N GLN A 128 -5.55 16.14 12.90
CA GLN A 128 -4.47 17.13 12.97
C GLN A 128 -3.14 16.41 13.23
N ASN A 129 -2.07 16.83 12.55
CA ASN A 129 -0.72 16.26 12.72
C ASN A 129 -0.69 14.72 12.58
N ASN A 130 -1.44 14.18 11.61
CA ASN A 130 -1.60 12.74 11.36
C ASN A 130 -2.24 11.96 12.53
N ILE A 131 -2.92 12.63 13.44
CA ILE A 131 -3.61 12.00 14.55
C ILE A 131 -5.12 12.28 14.43
N VAL A 132 -5.91 11.23 14.64
CA VAL A 132 -7.37 11.28 14.75
C VAL A 132 -7.72 11.41 16.23
N TYR A 133 -8.45 12.45 16.57
CA TYR A 133 -8.85 12.78 17.93
C TYR A 133 -10.36 12.78 18.12
N ALA A 134 -10.81 12.46 19.32
CA ALA A 134 -12.16 12.74 19.79
C ALA A 134 -12.40 14.26 19.86
N ASN A 135 -13.59 14.72 19.44
CA ASN A 135 -13.90 16.15 19.40
C ASN A 135 -15.41 16.45 19.37
N PRO A 136 -16.03 17.13 20.34
CA PRO A 136 -15.69 17.25 21.75
C PRO A 136 -16.10 15.95 22.46
N THR A 137 -17.08 15.95 23.39
CA THR A 137 -17.53 14.74 24.10
C THR A 137 -17.82 13.58 23.14
N PHE A 138 -17.13 12.45 23.33
CA PHE A 138 -17.23 11.30 22.45
C PHE A 138 -17.82 10.12 23.22
N PRO A 139 -19.10 9.76 22.98
CA PRO A 139 -19.79 8.76 23.79
C PRO A 139 -19.20 7.34 23.66
N GLN A 140 -19.44 6.53 24.67
CA GLN A 140 -19.18 5.08 24.64
C GLN A 140 -19.88 4.44 23.42
N GLY A 141 -19.20 3.50 22.75
CA GLY A 141 -19.76 2.78 21.62
C GLY A 141 -18.71 2.25 20.66
N ASN A 142 -19.16 1.54 19.64
CA ASN A 142 -18.30 1.06 18.55
C ASN A 142 -18.49 1.96 17.34
N TYR A 143 -17.39 2.43 16.75
CA TYR A 143 -17.41 3.40 15.67
C TYR A 143 -16.60 2.88 14.48
N LEU A 144 -17.06 3.27 13.29
CA LEU A 144 -16.40 3.04 12.02
C LEU A 144 -16.15 4.40 11.37
N ILE A 145 -14.93 4.61 10.90
CA ILE A 145 -14.52 5.81 10.15
C ILE A 145 -14.08 5.35 8.77
N ASP A 146 -14.76 5.85 7.74
CA ASP A 146 -14.39 5.72 6.33
C ASP A 146 -14.32 7.11 5.72
N LEU A 147 -13.11 7.60 5.44
CA LEU A 147 -12.90 8.98 4.98
C LEU A 147 -11.88 9.05 3.85
N VAL A 148 -12.17 9.91 2.87
CA VAL A 148 -11.21 10.41 1.88
C VAL A 148 -10.84 11.84 2.24
N LEU A 149 -9.55 12.10 2.38
CA LEU A 149 -9.01 13.38 2.83
C LEU A 149 -7.99 13.88 1.81
N LYS A 150 -7.90 15.19 1.64
CA LYS A 150 -6.90 15.82 0.78
C LYS A 150 -5.53 15.79 1.47
N ARG A 151 -4.49 15.44 0.71
CA ARG A 151 -3.11 15.54 1.16
C ARG A 151 -2.68 17.01 1.20
N ALA A 152 -1.97 17.41 2.25
CA ALA A 152 -1.42 18.76 2.43
C ALA A 152 -0.08 18.93 1.70
#